data_AF-A0A537DYQ2-F1
#
_entry.id   AF-A0A537DYQ2-F1
#
_cell.length_a   1.000
_cell.length_b   1.000
_cell.length_c   1.000
_cell.angle_alpha   90.00
_cell.angle_beta   90.00
_cell.angle_gamma   90.00
#
_symmetry.space_group_name_H-M   'P 1'
#
loop_
_entity.id
_entity.type
_entity.pdbx_description
1 polymer ?
#
loop_
_entity_poly.entity_id
_entity_poly.type
_entity_poly.pdbx_seq_one_letter_code
_entity_poly.pdbx_strand_id
1 'polypeptide(L)'
;MPRKETLDLSMIADRVSPQTWSLFQALRTRMRQLKGVSMKVLYEKHSSESTPAFFYEGRQLYHLHLRGAEMSATFHTDFKSRLRLTENQTIDWRLRDEIRKRTWAGFAFQSSKDLGPFMELVKAKYQIIGEEAGGKPREERPIAF
;
A
#
# COMPACT_ATOMS: atom_id res chain seq x y z
N MET A 1 23.36 -5.96 9.56
CA MET A 1 23.40 -4.56 9.09
C MET A 1 22.08 -3.89 9.42
N PRO A 2 22.07 -2.74 10.10
CA PRO A 2 20.84 -2.02 10.42
C PRO A 2 20.16 -1.56 9.12
N ARG A 3 18.85 -1.73 9.01
CA ARG A 3 18.07 -1.28 7.84
C ARG A 3 18.23 0.25 7.76
N LYS A 4 18.74 0.77 6.64
CA LYS A 4 18.71 2.22 6.35
C LYS A 4 17.25 2.60 6.12
N GLU A 5 16.58 3.08 7.16
CA GLU A 5 15.25 3.66 7.08
C GLU A 5 15.40 5.18 6.92
N THR A 6 14.76 5.75 5.91
CA THR A 6 14.72 7.21 5.70
C THR A 6 13.32 7.67 5.33
N LEU A 7 13.01 8.94 5.57
CA LEU A 7 11.83 9.60 5.02
C LEU A 7 12.14 10.33 3.70
N ASP A 8 13.42 10.35 3.33
CA ASP A 8 13.90 11.05 2.14
C ASP A 8 13.46 10.31 0.87
N LEU A 9 12.65 11.01 0.07
CA LEU A 9 12.15 10.53 -1.21
C LEU A 9 13.00 11.03 -2.39
N SER A 10 14.03 11.86 -2.18
CA SER A 10 14.88 12.44 -3.23
C SER A 10 15.44 11.36 -4.15
N MET A 11 15.97 10.29 -3.56
CA MET A 11 16.52 9.13 -4.28
C MET A 11 15.54 8.45 -5.24
N ILE A 12 14.24 8.63 -5.03
CA ILE A 12 13.18 8.08 -5.87
C ILE A 12 12.71 9.14 -6.87
N ALA A 13 12.49 10.38 -6.40
CA ALA A 13 12.01 11.49 -7.21
C ALA A 13 12.89 11.71 -8.46
N ASP A 14 14.21 11.59 -8.31
CA ASP A 14 15.18 11.81 -9.39
C ASP A 14 15.17 10.69 -10.47
N ARG A 15 14.51 9.56 -10.21
CA ARG A 15 14.59 8.34 -11.06
C ARG A 15 13.27 7.97 -11.72
N VAL A 16 12.23 8.78 -11.52
CA VAL A 16 10.88 8.50 -12.00
C VAL A 16 10.41 9.59 -12.94
N SER A 17 9.51 9.24 -13.85
CA SER A 17 8.86 10.21 -14.71
C SER A 17 7.98 11.15 -13.88
N PRO A 18 7.74 12.40 -14.33
CA PRO A 18 6.81 13.32 -13.68
C PRO A 18 5.40 12.72 -13.50
N GLN A 19 4.95 11.89 -14.43
CA GLN A 19 3.66 11.21 -14.41
C GLN A 19 3.61 10.16 -13.29
N THR A 20 4.63 9.31 -13.22
CA THR A 20 4.79 8.30 -12.14
C THR A 20 4.88 8.97 -10.78
N TRP A 21 5.63 10.08 -10.68
CA TRP A 21 5.73 10.87 -9.46
C TRP A 21 4.38 11.45 -9.04
N SER A 22 3.62 12.01 -9.99
CA SER A 22 2.28 12.54 -9.73
C SER A 22 1.32 11.45 -9.26
N LEU A 23 1.37 10.26 -9.87
CA LEU A 23 0.58 9.10 -9.45
C LEU A 23 0.93 8.66 -8.03
N PHE A 24 2.22 8.61 -7.69
CA PHE A 24 2.69 8.34 -6.34
C PHE A 24 2.18 9.39 -5.34
N GLN A 25 2.24 10.69 -5.65
CA GLN A 25 1.75 11.73 -4.75
C GLN A 25 0.23 11.65 -4.54
N ALA A 26 -0.54 11.29 -5.57
CA ALA A 26 -1.97 11.04 -5.45
C ALA A 26 -2.26 9.88 -4.47
N LEU A 27 -1.55 8.75 -4.62
CA LEU A 27 -1.66 7.61 -3.71
C LEU A 27 -1.25 7.98 -2.28
N ARG A 28 -0.11 8.67 -2.13
CA ARG A 28 0.40 9.14 -0.82
C ARG A 28 -0.61 10.07 -0.12
N THR A 29 -1.30 10.92 -0.87
CA THR A 29 -2.33 11.82 -0.34
C THR A 29 -3.53 11.04 0.19
N ARG A 30 -3.99 10.01 -0.53
CA ARG A 30 -5.05 9.09 -0.04
C ARG A 30 -4.61 8.35 1.22
N MET A 31 -3.37 7.87 1.29
CA MET A 31 -2.85 7.21 2.50
C MET A 31 -2.80 8.12 3.71
N ARG A 32 -2.51 9.43 3.54
CA ARG A 32 -2.52 10.41 4.64
C ARG A 32 -3.90 10.63 5.24
N GLN A 33 -4.97 10.29 4.54
CA GLN A 33 -6.33 10.36 5.08
C GLN A 33 -6.61 9.23 6.09
N LEU A 34 -5.83 8.14 6.06
CA LEU A 34 -5.93 7.04 7.01
C LEU A 34 -5.15 7.35 8.30
N LYS A 35 -5.88 7.55 9.40
CA LYS A 35 -5.28 7.95 10.69
C LYS A 35 -4.30 6.91 11.20
N GLY A 36 -3.11 7.35 11.60
CA GLY A 36 -2.08 6.48 12.16
C GLY A 36 -1.26 5.72 11.12
N VAL A 37 -1.54 5.91 9.81
CA VAL A 37 -0.66 5.40 8.77
C VAL A 37 0.64 6.22 8.75
N SER A 38 1.77 5.52 8.73
CA SER A 38 3.09 6.11 8.51
C SER A 38 3.68 5.60 7.20
N MET A 39 4.62 6.37 6.64
CA MET A 39 5.37 6.01 5.44
C MET A 39 6.85 6.01 5.79
N LYS A 40 7.59 5.01 5.31
CA LYS A 40 9.05 4.94 5.37
C LYS A 40 9.60 4.56 4.01
N VAL A 41 10.81 4.98 3.69
CA VAL A 41 11.57 4.43 2.55
C VAL A 41 12.43 3.28 3.07
N LEU A 42 12.24 2.11 2.47
CA LEU A 42 13.01 0.91 2.75
C LEU A 42 13.95 0.61 1.59
N TYR A 43 15.09 -0.01 1.87
CA TYR A 43 15.91 -0.59 0.83
C TYR A 43 15.54 -2.06 0.63
N GLU A 44 15.02 -2.39 -0.56
CA GLU A 44 14.67 -3.74 -0.93
C GLU A 44 15.85 -4.44 -1.60
N LYS A 45 16.41 -5.44 -0.91
CA LYS A 45 17.62 -6.12 -1.36
C LYS A 45 17.43 -6.89 -2.66
N HIS A 46 16.26 -7.49 -2.88
CA HIS A 46 16.02 -8.33 -4.05
C HIS A 46 15.98 -7.53 -5.34
N SER A 47 15.37 -6.36 -5.32
CA SER A 47 15.33 -5.44 -6.46
C SER A 47 16.43 -4.38 -6.44
N SER A 48 17.25 -4.33 -5.38
CA SER A 48 18.30 -3.34 -5.16
C SER A 48 17.81 -1.89 -5.25
N GLU A 49 16.59 -1.62 -4.79
CA GLU A 49 15.95 -0.31 -4.93
C GLU A 49 15.44 0.27 -3.60
N SER A 50 15.22 1.58 -3.57
CA SER A 50 14.57 2.24 -2.44
C SER A 50 13.06 2.31 -2.69
N THR A 51 12.27 1.68 -1.82
CA THR A 51 10.82 1.53 -1.96
C THR A 51 10.08 2.29 -0.85
N PRO A 52 9.13 3.18 -1.18
CA PRO A 52 8.19 3.69 -0.19
C PRO A 52 7.30 2.58 0.33
N ALA A 53 7.22 2.42 1.64
CA ALA A 53 6.40 1.44 2.32
C ALA A 53 5.48 2.13 3.33
N PHE A 54 4.23 1.68 3.39
CA PHE A 54 3.21 2.22 4.27
C PHE A 54 2.90 1.25 5.40
N PHE A 55 2.72 1.77 6.61
CA PHE A 55 2.56 0.98 7.82
C PHE A 55 1.40 1.50 8.67
N TYR A 56 0.74 0.60 9.38
CA TYR A 56 -0.26 0.92 10.40
C TYR A 56 -0.10 -0.04 11.57
N GLU A 57 -0.11 0.47 12.80
CA GLU A 57 0.11 -0.31 14.03
C GLU A 57 1.35 -1.25 13.93
N GLY A 58 2.45 -0.72 13.38
CA GLY A 58 3.70 -1.47 13.17
C GLY A 58 3.68 -2.51 12.05
N ARG A 59 2.54 -2.76 11.40
CA ARG A 59 2.38 -3.74 10.32
C ARG A 59 2.41 -3.05 8.95
N GLN A 60 3.18 -3.61 8.03
CA GLN A 60 3.27 -3.10 6.67
C GLN A 60 1.95 -3.35 5.94
N LEU A 61 1.36 -2.30 5.36
CA LEU A 61 0.20 -2.38 4.48
C LEU A 61 0.63 -2.87 3.09
N TYR A 62 1.56 -2.14 2.47
CA TYR A 62 2.19 -2.47 1.19
C TYR A 62 3.48 -1.67 1.02
N HIS A 63 4.26 -1.96 0.00
CA HIS A 63 5.32 -1.07 -0.50
C HIS A 63 5.20 -0.87 -2.01
N LEU A 64 5.86 0.17 -2.52
CA LEU A 64 5.83 0.57 -3.91
C LEU A 64 7.18 0.38 -4.59
N HIS A 65 7.16 -0.10 -5.81
CA HIS A 65 8.26 -0.03 -6.76
C HIS A 65 7.97 1.13 -7.72
N LEU A 66 8.93 2.04 -7.85
CA LEU A 66 8.82 3.26 -8.66
C LEU A 66 10.04 3.32 -9.58
N ARG A 67 9.84 3.04 -10.88
CA ARG A 67 10.94 2.86 -11.84
C ARG A 67 10.63 3.53 -13.16
N GLY A 68 11.24 4.70 -13.42
CA GLY A 68 10.99 5.43 -14.65
C GLY A 68 9.49 5.72 -14.83
N ALA A 69 8.85 5.08 -15.80
CA ALA A 69 7.42 5.22 -16.08
C ALA A 69 6.52 4.25 -15.27
N GLU A 70 7.09 3.26 -14.61
CA GLU A 70 6.35 2.18 -13.96
C GLU A 70 6.11 2.46 -12.47
N MET A 71 4.89 2.19 -12.02
CA MET A 71 4.55 2.10 -10.60
C MET A 71 3.85 0.77 -10.33
N SER A 72 4.31 0.04 -9.32
CA SER A 72 3.60 -1.14 -8.82
C SER A 72 3.65 -1.21 -7.30
N ALA A 73 2.67 -1.90 -6.71
CA ALA A 73 2.63 -2.20 -5.29
C ALA A 73 2.82 -3.69 -5.05
N THR A 74 3.61 -4.02 -4.03
CA THR A 74 3.61 -5.34 -3.44
C THR A 74 2.80 -5.29 -2.15
N PHE A 75 1.67 -5.98 -2.16
CA PHE A 75 0.75 -6.10 -1.04
C PHE A 75 1.02 -7.41 -0.30
N HIS A 76 1.49 -7.32 0.94
CA HIS A 76 1.72 -8.49 1.78
C HIS A 76 0.49 -8.79 2.63
N THR A 77 0.24 -10.05 2.95
CA THR A 77 -0.80 -10.41 3.91
C THR A 77 -0.42 -11.68 4.65
N ASP A 78 -0.59 -11.69 5.96
CA ASP A 78 -0.53 -12.92 6.74
C ASP A 78 -1.76 -13.79 6.46
N PHE A 79 -1.71 -15.05 6.90
CA PHE A 79 -2.76 -16.04 6.65
C PHE A 79 -4.13 -15.57 7.16
N LYS A 80 -4.18 -15.06 8.39
CA LYS A 80 -5.43 -14.66 9.05
C LYS A 80 -6.08 -13.46 8.36
N SER A 81 -5.29 -12.43 8.08
CA SER A 81 -5.77 -11.24 7.36
C SER A 81 -6.20 -11.60 5.94
N ARG A 82 -5.47 -12.51 5.27
CA ARG A 82 -5.79 -12.96 3.92
C ARG A 82 -7.15 -13.63 3.87
N LEU A 83 -7.44 -14.54 4.80
CA LEU A 83 -8.73 -15.23 4.86
C LEU A 83 -9.89 -14.21 4.95
N ARG A 84 -9.79 -13.28 5.89
CA ARG A 84 -10.77 -12.20 6.09
C ARG A 84 -10.93 -11.32 4.85
N LEU A 85 -9.84 -10.96 4.18
CA LEU A 85 -9.88 -10.19 2.95
C LEU A 85 -10.54 -10.97 1.80
N THR A 86 -10.27 -12.26 1.66
CA THR A 86 -10.86 -13.10 0.60
C THR A 86 -12.35 -13.35 0.80
N GLU A 87 -12.83 -13.30 2.03
CA GLU A 87 -14.24 -13.46 2.39
C GLU A 87 -15.03 -12.14 2.31
N ASN A 88 -14.33 -11.00 2.28
CA ASN A 88 -14.97 -9.69 2.24
C ASN A 88 -15.58 -9.39 0.85
N GLN A 89 -16.91 -9.53 0.74
CA GLN A 89 -17.63 -9.34 -0.51
C GLN A 89 -17.65 -7.90 -1.04
N THR A 90 -17.25 -6.91 -0.23
CA THR A 90 -17.14 -5.52 -0.70
C THR A 90 -15.90 -5.26 -1.56
N ILE A 91 -14.93 -6.18 -1.55
CA ILE A 91 -13.72 -6.09 -2.37
C ILE A 91 -13.97 -6.78 -3.72
N ASP A 92 -13.55 -6.13 -4.82
CA ASP A 92 -13.60 -6.70 -6.17
C ASP A 92 -13.04 -8.13 -6.19
N TRP A 93 -13.80 -9.04 -6.79
CA TRP A 93 -13.48 -10.47 -6.76
C TRP A 93 -12.14 -10.81 -7.41
N ARG A 94 -11.67 -10.02 -8.38
CA ARG A 94 -10.36 -10.21 -9.03
C ARG A 94 -9.23 -9.92 -8.04
N LEU A 95 -9.35 -8.82 -7.28
CA LEU A 95 -8.38 -8.50 -6.23
C LEU A 95 -8.35 -9.58 -5.16
N ARG A 96 -9.52 -10.15 -4.82
CA ARG A 96 -9.61 -11.28 -3.88
C ARG A 96 -8.92 -12.54 -4.41
N ASP A 97 -9.08 -12.88 -5.70
CA ASP A 97 -8.41 -14.06 -6.27
C ASP A 97 -6.88 -13.88 -6.30
N GLU A 98 -6.40 -12.69 -6.65
CA GLU A 98 -4.97 -12.35 -6.67
C GLU A 98 -4.30 -12.59 -5.30
N ILE A 99 -4.94 -12.17 -4.21
CA ILE A 99 -4.37 -12.35 -2.86
C ILE A 99 -4.62 -13.73 -2.28
N ARG A 100 -5.56 -14.53 -2.81
CA ARG A 100 -6.03 -15.78 -2.17
C ARG A 100 -4.94 -16.84 -2.02
N LYS A 101 -4.07 -16.95 -3.01
CA LYS A 101 -3.15 -18.10 -3.16
C LYS A 101 -1.75 -17.85 -2.58
N ARG A 102 -1.41 -16.59 -2.26
CA ARG A 102 -0.04 -16.18 -1.93
C ARG A 102 0.01 -15.28 -0.70
N THR A 103 1.17 -15.20 -0.06
CA THR A 103 1.41 -14.27 1.07
C THR A 103 1.71 -12.85 0.60
N TRP A 104 1.85 -12.67 -0.72
CA TRP A 104 2.01 -11.38 -1.37
C TRP A 104 1.36 -11.39 -2.76
N ALA A 105 0.91 -10.23 -3.22
CA ALA A 105 0.41 -10.01 -4.57
C ALA A 105 0.96 -8.68 -5.12
N GLY A 106 1.27 -8.65 -6.42
CA GLY A 106 1.76 -7.47 -7.12
C GLY A 106 0.63 -6.79 -7.89
N PHE A 107 0.56 -5.46 -7.81
CA PHE A 107 -0.44 -4.65 -8.51
C PHE A 107 0.27 -3.55 -9.30
N ALA A 108 0.19 -3.58 -10.63
CA ALA A 108 0.72 -2.52 -11.47
C ALA A 108 -0.32 -1.40 -11.64
N PHE A 109 0.15 -0.16 -11.70
CA PHE A 109 -0.70 1.01 -11.91
C PHE A 109 -0.29 1.73 -13.19
N GLN A 110 -1.24 1.89 -14.10
CA GLN A 110 -1.06 2.64 -15.34
C GLN A 110 -1.60 4.06 -15.21
N SER A 111 -2.59 4.26 -14.34
CA SER A 111 -3.25 5.54 -14.14
C SER A 111 -3.86 5.68 -12.74
N SER A 112 -4.38 6.88 -12.44
CA SER A 112 -5.09 7.16 -11.19
C SER A 112 -6.37 6.33 -11.00
N LYS A 113 -6.93 5.77 -12.07
CA LYS A 113 -8.12 4.91 -12.02
C LYS A 113 -7.82 3.58 -11.33
N ASP A 114 -6.61 3.05 -11.50
CA ASP A 114 -6.18 1.78 -10.92
C ASP A 114 -5.99 1.88 -9.40
N LEU A 115 -5.77 3.10 -8.89
CA LEU A 115 -5.60 3.34 -7.46
C LEU A 115 -6.88 3.13 -6.66
N GLY A 116 -8.06 3.27 -7.26
CA GLY A 116 -9.34 3.13 -6.56
C GLY A 116 -9.54 1.71 -6.00
N PRO A 117 -9.63 0.69 -6.87
CA PRO A 117 -9.78 -0.70 -6.45
C PRO A 117 -8.67 -1.16 -5.49
N PHE A 118 -7.42 -0.77 -5.76
CA PHE A 118 -6.31 -1.10 -4.86
C PHE A 118 -6.48 -0.47 -3.47
N MET A 119 -6.98 0.76 -3.38
CA MET A 119 -7.22 1.41 -2.10
C MET A 119 -8.34 0.76 -1.28
N GLU A 120 -9.33 0.13 -1.91
CA GLU A 120 -10.35 -0.66 -1.20
C GLU A 120 -9.72 -1.85 -0.47
N LEU A 121 -8.83 -2.57 -1.15
CA LEU A 121 -8.06 -3.67 -0.57
C LEU A 121 -7.18 -3.20 0.61
N VAL A 122 -6.49 -2.07 0.45
CA VAL A 122 -5.65 -1.47 1.50
C VAL A 122 -6.49 -1.05 2.71
N LYS A 123 -7.65 -0.42 2.49
CA LYS A 123 -8.56 -0.01 3.57
C LYS A 123 -9.10 -1.20 4.34
N ALA A 124 -9.51 -2.27 3.65
CA ALA A 124 -9.98 -3.48 4.31
C ALA A 124 -8.88 -4.09 5.20
N LYS A 125 -7.63 -4.11 4.73
CA LYS A 125 -6.50 -4.56 5.56
C LYS A 125 -6.23 -3.63 6.74
N TYR A 126 -6.30 -2.32 6.53
CA TYR A 126 -6.18 -1.32 7.59
C TYR A 126 -7.24 -1.53 8.68
N GLN A 127 -8.50 -1.79 8.31
CA GLN A 127 -9.59 -2.09 9.25
C GLN A 127 -9.33 -3.37 10.03
N ILE A 128 -8.94 -4.46 9.34
CA ILE A 128 -8.57 -5.74 9.98
C ILE A 128 -7.48 -5.54 11.04
N ILE A 129 -6.40 -4.81 10.70
CA ILE A 129 -5.32 -4.51 11.65
C ILE A 129 -5.85 -3.70 12.84
N GLY A 130 -6.71 -2.72 12.59
CA GLY A 130 -7.27 -1.85 13.63
C GLY A 130 -8.14 -2.61 14.62
N GLU A 131 -8.98 -3.52 14.14
CA GLU A 131 -9.80 -4.39 14.98
C GLU A 131 -8.94 -5.34 15.83
N GLU A 132 -7.88 -5.91 15.24
CA GLU A 132 -6.95 -6.79 15.96
C GLU A 132 -6.15 -6.06 17.04
N ALA A 133 -5.85 -4.79 16.83
CA ALA A 133 -5.21 -3.94 17.83
C ALA A 133 -6.18 -3.47 18.95
N GLY A 134 -7.44 -3.93 18.94
CA GLY A 134 -8.47 -3.52 19.91
C GLY A 134 -9.01 -2.11 19.68
N GLY A 135 -8.80 -1.54 18.48
CA GLY A 135 -9.37 -0.25 18.10
C GLY A 135 -10.88 -0.36 17.85
N LYS A 136 -11.67 0.56 18.44
CA LYS A 136 -13.05 0.79 17.97
C LYS A 136 -13.04 1.16 16.48
N PRO A 137 -14.11 0.84 15.71
CA PRO A 137 -14.24 1.29 14.32
C PRO A 137 -14.00 2.80 14.26
N ARG A 138 -12.89 3.24 13.65
CA ARG A 138 -12.54 4.65 13.57
C ARG A 138 -13.30 5.22 12.37
N GLU A 139 -14.20 6.18 12.62
CA GLU A 139 -14.98 6.87 11.60
C GLU A 139 -14.10 7.27 10.40
N GLU A 140 -14.51 6.82 9.22
CA GLU A 140 -13.90 7.25 7.97
C GLU A 140 -14.25 8.73 7.76
N ARG A 141 -13.23 9.60 7.65
CA ARG A 141 -13.48 10.96 7.17
C ARG A 141 -13.97 10.88 5.72
N PRO A 142 -14.97 11.67 5.31
CA PRO A 142 -15.44 11.68 3.94
C PRO A 142 -14.29 12.05 3.00
N ILE A 143 -14.15 11.25 1.95
CA ILE A 143 -13.11 11.39 0.93
C ILE A 143 -13.66 12.32 -0.15
N ALA A 144 -12.97 13.44 -0.39
CA ALA A 144 -13.20 14.22 -1.60
C ALA A 144 -12.59 13.47 -2.79
N PHE A 145 -13.41 13.26 -3.82
CA PHE A 145 -13.04 12.63 -5.09
C PHE A 145 -12.31 13.61 -6.01
#